data_AF-A0A928L196-F1
#
_entry.id   AF-A0A928L196-F1
#
_cell.length_a   1.000
_cell.length_b   1.000
_cell.length_c   1.000
_cell.angle_alpha   90.00
_cell.angle_beta   90.00
_cell.angle_gamma   90.00
#
_symmetry.space_group_name_H-M   'P 1'
#
loop_
_entity.id
_entity.type
_entity.pdbx_description
1 polymer ?
#
loop_
_entity_poly.entity_id
_entity_poly.type
_entity_poly.pdbx_seq_one_letter_code
_entity_poly.pdbx_strand_id
1 'polypeptide(L)'
;MKDCCKIGCELVKKYDPKPKNADGSIKWFLYRWDDGKNGYRKLVRCKECGNFYLIQCYKLNKFSDNADTLYEDWYAVDSEEQADLLNKNYTGVQLEHKMKEIYRICKGE
;
A
#
# COMPACT_ATOMS: atom_id res chain seq x y z
N MET A 1 12.42 -12.54 6.76
CA MET A 1 12.71 -11.10 6.65
C MET A 1 12.73 -10.51 8.04
N LYS A 2 13.90 -10.04 8.50
CA LYS A 2 14.11 -9.51 9.87
C LYS A 2 13.38 -8.16 10.05
N ASP A 3 12.81 -7.99 11.23
CA ASP A 3 11.98 -6.89 11.76
C ASP A 3 12.60 -5.48 11.79
N CYS A 4 13.67 -5.21 11.04
CA CYS A 4 14.37 -3.92 10.97
C CYS A 4 13.47 -2.74 10.49
N CYS A 5 12.38 -3.03 9.78
CA CYS A 5 11.82 -2.07 8.82
C CYS A 5 10.71 -1.13 9.34
N LYS A 6 10.27 -1.24 10.60
CA LYS A 6 9.15 -0.42 11.12
C LYS A 6 9.54 0.90 11.78
N ILE A 7 10.81 1.11 12.15
CA ILE A 7 11.21 2.23 13.04
C ILE A 7 12.03 3.32 12.32
N GLY A 8 12.53 3.07 11.10
CA GLY A 8 13.43 4.01 10.40
C GLY A 8 13.25 4.05 8.89
N CYS A 9 12.05 4.36 8.40
CA CYS A 9 11.81 4.54 6.96
C CYS A 9 11.78 6.01 6.54
N GLU A 10 12.27 6.32 5.34
CA GLU A 10 12.12 7.63 4.68
C GLU A 10 11.07 7.55 3.57
N LEU A 11 10.28 8.62 3.42
CA LEU A 11 9.34 8.75 2.32
C LEU A 11 10.09 9.01 1.02
N VAL A 12 9.93 8.11 0.05
CA VAL A 12 10.47 8.25 -1.30
C VAL A 12 9.43 8.94 -2.18
N LYS A 13 8.20 8.44 -2.14
CA LYS A 13 7.13 8.93 -3.02
C LYS A 13 5.77 8.78 -2.35
N LYS A 14 4.91 9.79 -2.48
CA LYS A 14 3.49 9.70 -2.11
C LYS A 14 2.67 9.64 -3.39
N TYR A 15 1.77 8.67 -3.47
CA TYR A 15 0.87 8.52 -4.61
C TYR A 15 -0.43 9.27 -4.37
N ASP A 16 -1.05 9.71 -5.46
CA ASP A 16 -2.31 10.42 -5.40
C ASP A 16 -3.41 9.56 -4.77
N PRO A 17 -4.23 10.15 -3.88
CA PRO A 17 -5.43 9.49 -3.40
C PRO A 17 -6.41 9.32 -4.57
N LYS A 18 -6.98 8.12 -4.71
CA LYS A 18 -7.97 7.79 -5.76
C LYS A 18 -7.48 8.15 -7.18
N PRO A 19 -6.43 7.47 -7.69
CA PRO A 19 -5.97 7.69 -9.05
C PRO A 19 -7.15 7.54 -10.03
N LYS A 20 -7.19 8.39 -11.06
CA LYS A 20 -8.28 8.44 -12.03
C LYS A 20 -7.84 7.92 -13.40
N ASN A 21 -8.81 7.39 -14.14
CA ASN A 21 -8.67 7.15 -15.57
C ASN A 21 -8.69 8.47 -16.36
N ALA A 22 -8.38 8.41 -17.66
CA ALA A 22 -8.43 9.58 -18.54
C ALA A 22 -9.83 10.19 -18.65
N ASP A 23 -10.88 9.39 -18.46
CA ASP A 23 -12.29 9.81 -18.44
C ASP A 23 -12.72 10.42 -17.09
N GLY A 24 -11.81 10.53 -16.11
CA GLY A 24 -12.09 11.06 -14.78
C GLY A 24 -12.75 10.09 -13.80
N SER A 25 -13.06 8.86 -14.24
CA SER A 25 -13.54 7.80 -13.35
C SER A 25 -12.43 7.35 -12.38
N ILE A 26 -12.82 6.87 -11.20
CA ILE A 26 -11.85 6.32 -10.22
C ILE A 26 -11.25 5.05 -10.82
N LYS A 27 -9.92 5.03 -10.96
CA LYS A 27 -9.19 3.94 -11.60
C LYS A 27 -9.27 2.64 -10.81
N TRP A 28 -9.17 2.73 -9.49
CA TRP A 28 -9.36 1.59 -8.60
C TRP A 28 -9.65 2.05 -7.17
N PHE A 29 -10.35 1.18 -6.45
CA PHE A 29 -10.74 1.37 -5.05
C PHE A 29 -9.72 0.71 -4.10
N LEU A 30 -9.57 1.31 -2.93
CA LEU A 30 -8.73 0.85 -1.83
C LEU A 30 -9.67 0.28 -0.75
N TYR A 31 -10.02 -1.00 -0.92
CA TYR A 31 -10.75 -1.90 0.01
C TYR A 31 -10.41 -1.63 1.51
N ARG A 32 -11.24 -1.72 2.58
CA ARG A 32 -12.30 -2.66 3.05
C ARG A 32 -13.56 -1.95 3.61
N TRP A 33 -13.58 -0.61 3.66
CA TRP A 33 -14.79 0.21 3.91
C TRP A 33 -14.70 1.45 3.01
N ASP A 34 -15.10 1.25 1.75
CA ASP A 34 -14.87 2.13 0.60
C ASP A 34 -15.70 3.42 0.60
N ASP A 35 -15.76 4.17 1.71
CA ASP A 35 -16.02 5.62 1.57
C ASP A 35 -14.75 6.34 1.08
N GLY A 36 -13.58 5.69 1.22
CA GLY A 36 -12.36 5.89 0.44
C GLY A 36 -11.77 7.30 0.49
N LYS A 37 -12.33 8.23 1.27
CA LYS A 37 -11.99 9.66 1.20
C LYS A 37 -10.52 9.94 1.46
N ASN A 38 -9.84 9.05 2.19
CA ASN A 38 -8.46 9.26 2.64
C ASN A 38 -7.52 8.06 2.36
N GLY A 39 -7.89 7.15 1.44
CA GLY A 39 -7.02 6.05 1.04
C GLY A 39 -5.92 6.53 0.08
N TYR A 40 -4.67 6.13 0.33
CA TYR A 40 -3.54 6.44 -0.54
C TYR A 40 -2.45 5.38 -0.43
N ARG A 41 -1.49 5.42 -1.35
CA ARG A 41 -0.26 4.62 -1.26
C ARG A 41 0.94 5.54 -1.07
N LYS A 42 1.99 5.02 -0.43
CA LYS A 42 3.30 5.68 -0.35
C LYS A 42 4.39 4.64 -0.54
N LEU A 43 5.47 5.04 -1.20
CA LEU A 43 6.71 4.29 -1.26
C LEU A 43 7.66 4.85 -0.20
N VAL A 44 8.20 3.97 0.62
CA VAL A 44 9.23 4.30 1.60
C VAL A 44 10.46 3.45 1.37
N ARG A 45 11.61 3.94 1.83
CA ARG A 45 12.87 3.19 1.87
C ARG A 45 13.33 3.06 3.32
N CYS A 46 13.74 1.88 3.74
CA CYS A 46 14.35 1.70 5.05
C CYS A 46 15.74 2.37 5.05
N LYS A 47 16.01 3.24 6.03
CA LYS A 47 17.31 3.92 6.16
C LYS A 47 18.45 2.99 6.56
N GLU A 48 18.13 1.87 7.20
CA GLU A 48 19.14 0.91 7.69
C GLU A 48 19.52 -0.11 6.62
N CYS A 49 18.55 -0.76 5.98
CA CYS A 49 18.80 -1.82 5.01
C CYS A 49 18.63 -1.41 3.54
N GLY A 50 18.12 -0.20 3.26
CA GLY A 50 17.90 0.28 1.89
C GLY A 50 16.72 -0.35 1.15
N ASN A 51 16.02 -1.32 1.75
CA ASN A 51 14.87 -1.98 1.12
C ASN A 51 13.69 -1.03 0.93
N PHE A 52 12.96 -1.24 -0.16
CA PHE A 52 11.77 -0.47 -0.48
C PHE A 52 10.48 -1.17 -0.01
N TYR A 53 9.51 -0.35 0.41
CA TYR A 53 8.19 -0.81 0.81
C TYR A 53 7.11 0.07 0.19
N LEU A 54 6.21 -0.56 -0.56
CA LEU A 54 4.95 0.05 -0.96
C LEU A 54 3.95 -0.14 0.19
N ILE A 55 3.52 0.98 0.77
CA ILE A 55 2.57 0.99 1.88
C ILE A 55 1.22 1.42 1.34
N GLN A 56 0.20 0.61 1.61
CA GLN A 56 -1.19 0.92 1.34
C GLN A 56 -1.87 1.41 2.61
N CYS A 57 -2.28 2.67 2.62
CA CYS A 57 -2.91 3.34 3.74
C CYS A 57 -4.42 3.46 3.52
N TYR A 58 -5.22 3.05 4.50
CA TYR A 58 -6.68 3.14 4.44
C TYR A 58 -7.28 3.38 5.83
N LYS A 59 -8.46 4.03 5.88
CA LYS A 59 -9.24 4.20 7.12
C LYS A 59 -10.40 3.22 7.11
N LEU A 60 -10.74 2.66 8.27
CA LEU A 60 -11.93 1.84 8.43
C LEU A 60 -12.94 2.63 9.28
N ASN A 61 -14.04 3.08 8.68
CA ASN A 61 -15.14 3.68 9.43
C ASN A 61 -15.91 2.56 10.14
N LYS A 62 -15.57 2.27 11.40
CA LYS A 62 -16.40 1.39 12.24
C LYS A 62 -17.70 2.10 12.61
N PHE A 63 -18.76 1.31 12.85
CA PHE A 63 -20.05 1.72 13.41
C PHE A 63 -19.98 2.31 14.84
N SER A 64 -18.81 2.73 15.33
CA SER A 64 -18.59 3.24 16.68
C SER A 64 -17.67 4.45 16.63
N ASP A 65 -17.96 5.46 17.46
CA ASP A 65 -17.46 6.85 17.50
C ASP A 65 -15.93 7.13 17.49
N ASN A 66 -15.07 6.15 17.20
CA ASN A 66 -13.63 6.32 17.03
C ASN A 66 -13.23 6.21 15.55
N ALA A 67 -13.55 7.24 14.78
CA ALA A 67 -13.52 7.28 13.30
C ALA A 67 -12.12 7.43 12.65
N ASP A 68 -11.01 7.36 13.40
CA ASP A 68 -9.71 7.85 12.89
C ASP A 68 -8.54 6.85 12.92
N THR A 69 -8.80 5.55 13.02
CA THR A 69 -7.68 4.58 12.90
C THR A 69 -7.24 4.47 11.44
N LEU A 70 -6.01 4.92 11.15
CA LEU A 70 -5.32 4.68 9.88
C LEU A 70 -4.64 3.30 9.94
N TYR A 71 -4.98 2.46 8.98
CA TYR A 71 -4.39 1.14 8.80
C TYR A 71 -3.38 1.18 7.65
N GLU A 72 -2.35 0.35 7.76
CA GLU A 72 -1.26 0.27 6.80
C GLU A 72 -0.93 -1.20 6.47
N ASP A 73 -1.07 -1.57 5.21
CA ASP A 73 -0.50 -2.80 4.68
C ASP A 73 0.87 -2.51 4.05
N TRP A 74 1.86 -3.31 4.41
CA TRP A 74 3.25 -3.14 3.97
C TRP A 74 3.62 -4.24 2.98
N TYR A 75 4.04 -3.84 1.78
CA TYR A 75 4.46 -4.75 0.72
C TYR A 75 5.92 -4.46 0.37
N ALA A 76 6.80 -5.45 0.54
CA ALA A 76 8.19 -5.34 0.08
C ALA A 76 8.22 -5.24 -1.44
N VAL A 77 9.03 -4.34 -1.97
CA VAL A 77 9.23 -4.13 -3.40
C VAL A 77 10.73 -3.98 -3.68
N ASP A 78 11.15 -4.39 -4.87
CA ASP A 78 12.55 -4.45 -5.27
C ASP A 78 13.08 -3.08 -5.73
N SER A 79 12.19 -2.21 -6.23
CA SER A 79 12.56 -0.90 -6.78
C SER A 79 11.40 0.09 -6.82
N GLU A 80 11.72 1.37 -7.09
CA GLU A 80 10.72 2.42 -7.32
C GLU A 80 9.85 2.13 -8.55
N GLU A 81 10.44 1.59 -9.62
CA GLU A 81 9.70 1.22 -10.84
C GLU A 81 8.70 0.10 -10.57
N GLN A 82 9.07 -0.90 -9.75
CA GLN A 82 8.14 -1.96 -9.37
C GLN A 82 6.98 -1.37 -8.54
N ALA A 83 7.26 -0.48 -7.60
CA ALA A 83 6.24 0.21 -6.81
C ALA A 83 5.28 1.03 -7.69
N ASP A 84 5.82 1.75 -8.68
CA ASP A 84 5.06 2.55 -9.63
C ASP A 84 4.15 1.68 -10.52
N LEU A 85 4.66 0.56 -11.02
CA LEU A 85 3.88 -0.41 -11.79
C LEU A 85 2.76 -1.02 -10.94
N LEU A 86 3.05 -1.37 -9.69
CA LEU A 86 2.05 -1.92 -8.78
C LEU A 86 0.94 -0.90 -8.48
N ASN A 87 1.33 0.34 -8.18
CA ASN A 87 0.39 1.44 -7.97
C ASN A 87 -0.44 1.72 -9.23
N LYS A 88 0.16 1.70 -10.42
CA LYS A 88 -0.54 2.01 -11.66
C LYS A 88 -1.57 0.94 -12.04
N ASN A 89 -1.29 -0.33 -11.75
CA ASN A 89 -1.99 -1.46 -12.39
C ASN A 89 -2.89 -2.29 -11.46
N TYR A 90 -2.75 -2.21 -10.14
CA TYR A 90 -3.49 -3.07 -9.22
C TYR A 90 -4.34 -2.30 -8.20
N THR A 91 -5.59 -2.74 -8.02
CA THR A 91 -6.48 -2.28 -6.94
C THR A 91 -5.95 -2.69 -5.56
N GLY A 92 -6.58 -2.23 -4.48
CA GLY A 92 -6.21 -2.65 -3.13
C GLY A 92 -6.29 -4.17 -2.93
N VAL A 93 -7.39 -4.79 -3.37
CA VAL A 93 -7.62 -6.24 -3.28
C VAL A 93 -6.63 -7.02 -4.15
N GLN A 94 -6.45 -6.58 -5.40
CA GLN A 94 -5.56 -7.27 -6.33
C GLN A 94 -4.10 -7.23 -5.85
N LEU A 95 -3.68 -6.10 -5.27
CA LEU A 95 -2.36 -5.98 -4.66
C LEU A 95 -2.22 -6.91 -3.46
N GLU A 96 -3.22 -6.98 -2.58
CA GLU A 96 -3.21 -7.91 -1.43
C GLU A 96 -3.05 -9.35 -1.89
N HIS A 97 -3.84 -9.79 -2.87
CA HIS A 97 -3.77 -11.17 -3.38
C HIS A 97 -2.40 -11.46 -4.01
N LYS A 98 -1.94 -10.60 -4.92
CA LYS A 98 -0.67 -10.77 -5.61
C LYS A 98 0.52 -10.82 -4.65
N MET A 99 0.54 -9.93 -3.66
CA MET A 99 1.66 -9.85 -2.72
C MET A 99 1.57 -10.92 -1.62
N LYS A 100 0.36 -11.40 -1.26
CA LYS A 100 0.21 -12.58 -0.38
C LYS A 100 0.74 -13.85 -1.05
N GLU A 101 0.50 -14.05 -2.33
CA GLU A 101 1.04 -15.20 -3.07
C GLU A 101 2.56 -15.16 -3.12
N ILE A 102 3.16 -14.00 -3.43
CA ILE A 102 4.61 -13.82 -3.41
C ILE A 102 5.18 -14.08 -2.01
N TYR A 103 4.50 -13.59 -0.96
CA TYR A 103 4.94 -13.80 0.42
C TYR A 103 4.90 -15.28 0.84
N ARG A 104 3.88 -16.04 0.42
CA ARG A 104 3.78 -17.50 0.66
C ARG A 104 4.91 -18.27 -0.02
N ILE A 105 5.17 -17.98 -1.30
CA ILE A 105 6.26 -18.61 -2.06
C ILE A 105 7.62 -18.34 -1.39
N CYS A 106 7.86 -17.10 -0.94
CA CYS A 106 9.10 -16.73 -0.26
C CYS A 106 9.25 -17.32 1.15
N LYS A 107 8.17 -17.80 1.77
CA LYS A 107 8.20 -18.50 3.06
C LYS A 107 8.23 -20.03 2.93
N GLY A 108 8.14 -20.57 1.72
CA GLY A 108 8.13 -22.02 1.50
C GLY A 108 6.87 -22.69 2.04
N GLU A 109 5.73 -22.00 1.99
CA GLU A 109 4.40 -22.56 2.25
C GLU A 109 3.72 -23.04 0.97
#